data_AF-K0RT96-F1
#
_entry.id   AF-K0RT96-F1
#
_cell.length_a   1.000
_cell.length_b   1.000
_cell.length_c   1.000
_cell.angle_alpha   90.00
_cell.angle_beta   90.00
_cell.angle_gamma   90.00
#
_symmetry.space_group_name_H-M   'P 1'
#
loop_
_entity.id
_entity.type
_entity.pdbx_description
1 polymer ?
#
loop_
_entity_poly.entity_id
_entity_poly.type
_entity_poly.pdbx_seq_one_letter_code
_entity_poly.pdbx_strand_id
1 'polypeptide(L)'
;MESMQAEVIRAALVTTRASSTAPERADASSRLERWSNSGGADCWSTFIGIFGDISIIDRISFAEKQPSPSEQRVANGAKLLLITLFGAKLRREYVGLQREQPSLAGQVFDCLGNALASLGNATTDSRDSEGDNRAMASALSSALSAAAVRVSSPSAPNEGIMKIVLACNESLPSPFSARVSLQLLADVAAEAQSRTDLTSVQIDALLQMPNGIAQQGFDQSVDGSASDAALDIIFAATVANIERTGVQSDAIICLAMEALTNWASACKRKVTLSKLYQMNRGSDTFLSVIVSFLSSSAQRRAFSSAMYAEMAVIKCCQSLTACVDNSGDYGTQLRTSAVASLLQSIRSLQFIHDPVNLAVSHGWEDALAALSTLASTLAREEVDEISTCRLEGSTDLIELLLLLQQHPQHNVATPVLEFWLSIQDVPTADRHPSLAGPVFQQLVESILNRAAYPSSFISWDDELDVEKSDFDEFRRLSADVLVGAYFLLRSDYLECLSNFVFEIETTDWEIAEAALWSMNAVAREACARVKSVSNAAHNGRESPVSADGNTTVLGLTEVLKNLLSGGTA
;
A
#
# COMPACT_ATOMS: atom_id res chain seq x y z
N MET A 1 30.56 41.98 -0.47
CA MET A 1 30.08 40.69 0.03
C MET A 1 28.91 40.30 -0.84
N GLU A 2 29.03 39.22 -1.60
CA GLU A 2 27.84 38.64 -2.23
C GLU A 2 26.90 38.17 -1.11
N SER A 3 25.60 38.41 -1.25
CA SER A 3 24.61 37.89 -0.29
C SER A 3 24.70 36.36 -0.27
N MET A 4 24.64 35.74 0.91
CA MET A 4 24.65 34.27 1.05
C MET A 4 23.60 33.59 0.16
N GLN A 5 22.47 34.26 -0.10
CA GLN A 5 21.45 33.82 -1.05
C GLN A 5 22.01 33.63 -2.48
N ALA A 6 22.81 34.58 -2.97
CA ALA A 6 23.38 34.50 -4.32
C ALA A 6 24.41 33.37 -4.44
N GLU A 7 25.17 33.11 -3.38
CA GLU A 7 26.11 32.00 -3.30
C GLU A 7 25.39 30.65 -3.36
N VAL A 8 24.34 30.47 -2.55
CA VAL A 8 23.53 29.25 -2.51
C VAL A 8 22.84 28.98 -3.84
N ILE A 9 22.24 30.01 -4.45
CA ILE A 9 21.60 29.91 -5.77
C ILE A 9 22.63 29.54 -6.85
N ARG A 10 23.80 30.18 -6.85
CA ARG A 10 24.87 29.89 -7.81
C ARG A 10 25.35 28.45 -7.66
N ALA A 11 25.55 27.98 -6.44
CA ALA A 11 25.96 26.60 -6.19
C ALA A 11 24.89 25.62 -6.71
N ALA A 12 23.61 25.84 -6.43
CA ALA A 12 22.52 25.01 -6.95
C ALA A 12 22.49 24.97 -8.48
N LEU A 13 22.64 26.12 -9.15
CA LEU A 13 22.71 26.20 -10.62
C LEU A 13 23.92 25.45 -11.19
N VAL A 14 25.09 25.55 -10.54
CA VAL A 14 26.29 24.81 -10.97
C VAL A 14 26.06 23.31 -10.84
N THR A 15 25.43 22.85 -9.76
CA THR A 15 25.13 21.43 -9.53
C THR A 15 24.18 20.85 -10.58
N THR A 16 23.17 21.61 -11.03
CA THR A 16 22.15 21.12 -11.97
C THR A 16 22.47 21.33 -13.44
N ARG A 17 23.44 22.20 -13.76
CA ARG A 17 23.85 22.49 -15.14
C ARG A 17 24.65 21.33 -15.74
N ALA A 18 24.17 20.81 -16.87
CA ALA A 18 24.83 19.71 -17.59
C ALA A 18 26.23 20.06 -18.12
N SER A 19 26.50 21.35 -18.39
CA SER A 19 27.81 21.82 -18.84
C SER A 19 28.85 22.02 -17.74
N SER A 20 28.48 21.90 -16.47
CA SER A 20 29.42 21.99 -15.34
C SER A 20 30.31 20.75 -15.29
N THR A 21 31.61 20.96 -15.07
CA THR A 21 32.58 19.88 -14.91
C THR A 21 32.32 19.08 -13.61
N ALA A 22 32.79 17.84 -13.53
CA ALA A 22 32.65 17.04 -12.32
C ALA A 22 33.27 17.72 -11.07
N PRO A 23 34.47 18.34 -11.13
CA PRO A 23 35.04 19.08 -10.00
C PRO A 23 34.20 20.28 -9.57
N GLU A 24 33.64 21.05 -10.52
CA GLU A 24 32.76 22.18 -10.20
C GLU A 24 31.47 21.74 -9.51
N ARG A 25 30.84 20.66 -9.98
CA ARG A 25 29.65 20.09 -9.33
C ARG A 25 29.97 19.57 -7.93
N ALA A 26 31.14 18.98 -7.72
CA ALA A 26 31.58 18.51 -6.40
C ALA A 26 31.80 19.68 -5.42
N ASP A 27 32.47 20.75 -5.85
CA ASP A 27 32.66 21.95 -5.02
C ASP A 27 31.33 22.64 -4.69
N ALA A 28 30.46 22.81 -5.69
CA ALA A 28 29.13 23.38 -5.50
C ALA A 28 28.28 22.56 -4.53
N SER A 29 28.25 21.24 -4.67
CA SER A 29 27.55 20.34 -3.75
C SER A 29 28.13 20.42 -2.33
N SER A 30 29.47 20.51 -2.18
CA SER A 30 30.10 20.70 -0.86
C SER A 30 29.70 22.02 -0.20
N ARG A 31 29.53 23.10 -0.98
CA ARG A 31 29.04 24.38 -0.46
C ARG A 31 27.58 24.31 -0.03
N LEU A 32 26.73 23.66 -0.83
CA LEU A 32 25.32 23.44 -0.50
C LEU A 32 25.16 22.57 0.75
N GLU A 33 25.98 21.53 0.89
CA GLU A 33 26.01 20.69 2.09
C GLU A 33 26.46 21.47 3.33
N ARG A 34 27.52 22.27 3.22
CA ARG A 34 27.96 23.16 4.31
C ARG A 34 26.87 24.14 4.72
N TRP A 35 26.17 24.74 3.75
CA TRP A 35 25.05 25.62 4.02
C TRP A 35 23.88 24.87 4.68
N SER A 36 23.48 23.71 4.15
CA SER A 36 22.35 22.94 4.71
C SER A 36 22.63 22.44 6.13
N ASN A 37 23.90 22.16 6.45
CA ASN A 37 24.38 21.74 7.77
C ASN A 37 24.71 22.91 8.71
N SER A 38 24.71 24.16 8.22
CA SER A 38 25.01 25.31 9.06
C SER A 38 23.82 25.62 9.99
N GLY A 39 24.06 25.63 11.29
CA GLY A 39 23.07 26.13 12.26
C GLY A 39 23.03 27.66 12.28
N GLY A 40 21.98 28.23 12.88
CA GLY A 40 21.86 29.68 13.12
C GLY A 40 20.76 30.38 12.32
N ALA A 41 20.40 31.61 12.71
CA ALA A 41 19.30 32.36 12.08
C ALA A 41 19.55 32.71 10.61
N ASP A 42 20.82 32.87 10.21
CA ASP A 42 21.20 33.35 8.88
C ASP A 42 20.85 32.37 7.75
N CYS A 43 20.90 31.06 8.01
CA CYS A 43 20.53 30.05 7.02
C CYS A 43 19.00 30.02 6.80
N TRP A 44 18.22 30.17 7.87
CA TRP A 44 16.76 30.27 7.81
C TRP A 44 16.29 31.60 7.20
N SER A 45 16.98 32.70 7.45
CA SER A 45 16.68 33.99 6.79
C SER A 45 17.03 33.96 5.29
N THR A 46 18.10 33.26 4.92
CA THR A 46 18.43 32.96 3.51
C THR A 46 17.33 32.16 2.85
N PHE A 47 16.78 31.15 3.53
CA PHE A 47 15.62 30.41 3.04
C PHE A 47 14.39 31.32 2.83
N ILE A 48 14.00 32.10 3.84
CA ILE A 48 12.86 33.03 3.74
C ILE A 48 13.08 34.00 2.58
N GLY A 49 14.31 34.47 2.38
CA GLY A 49 14.61 35.33 1.23
C GLY A 49 14.50 34.62 -0.11
N ILE A 50 14.89 33.34 -0.22
CA ILE A 50 14.77 32.58 -1.48
C ILE A 50 13.31 32.23 -1.80
N PHE A 51 12.51 31.83 -0.80
CA PHE A 51 11.16 31.29 -1.01
C PHE A 51 10.02 32.25 -0.68
N GLY A 52 10.25 33.23 0.20
CA GLY A 52 9.27 34.26 0.55
C GLY A 52 9.07 35.31 -0.54
N ASP A 53 10.03 35.43 -1.48
CA ASP A 53 9.90 36.23 -2.68
C ASP A 53 9.92 35.29 -3.89
N ILE A 54 8.72 34.92 -4.39
CA ILE A 54 8.57 34.12 -5.61
C ILE A 54 9.30 34.78 -6.79
N SER A 55 9.50 36.11 -6.77
CA SER A 55 10.28 36.78 -7.80
C SER A 55 11.76 36.39 -7.78
N ILE A 56 12.33 35.91 -6.67
CA ILE A 56 13.71 35.40 -6.63
C ILE A 56 13.79 34.04 -7.31
N ILE A 57 12.79 33.19 -7.11
CA ILE A 57 12.61 31.93 -7.84
C ILE A 57 12.49 32.23 -9.35
N ASP A 58 11.76 33.27 -9.72
CA ASP A 58 11.68 33.70 -11.12
C ASP A 58 12.99 34.34 -11.60
N ARG A 59 13.73 35.07 -10.76
CA ARG A 59 15.04 35.65 -11.09
C ARG A 59 16.12 34.61 -11.38
N ILE A 60 16.02 33.39 -10.84
CA ILE A 60 16.87 32.27 -11.25
C ILE A 60 16.68 31.99 -12.76
N SER A 61 15.50 32.26 -13.31
CA SER A 61 15.18 32.17 -14.74
C SER A 61 15.45 33.45 -15.54
N PHE A 62 15.46 34.65 -14.93
CA PHE A 62 15.40 35.96 -15.62
C PHE A 62 16.73 36.71 -15.82
N ALA A 63 17.88 36.02 -15.95
CA ALA A 63 19.09 36.72 -16.40
C ALA A 63 18.98 37.24 -17.85
N GLU A 64 18.08 36.68 -18.67
CA GLU A 64 17.80 37.09 -20.05
C GLU A 64 16.30 37.30 -20.29
N LYS A 65 15.93 38.18 -21.23
CA LYS A 65 14.52 38.61 -21.46
C LYS A 65 13.59 37.47 -21.88
N GLN A 66 14.12 36.32 -22.32
CA GLN A 66 13.40 35.05 -22.51
C GLN A 66 14.41 33.90 -22.33
N PRO A 67 14.42 33.18 -21.20
CA PRO A 67 15.35 32.07 -21.01
C PRO A 67 15.09 30.98 -22.04
N SER A 68 16.17 30.39 -22.55
CA SER A 68 16.07 29.20 -23.38
C SER A 68 15.42 28.05 -22.60
N PRO A 69 14.75 27.09 -23.26
CA PRO A 69 14.17 25.92 -22.57
C PRO A 69 15.19 25.14 -21.74
N SER A 70 16.47 25.13 -22.15
CA SER A 70 17.56 24.52 -21.37
C SER A 70 17.87 25.28 -20.09
N GLU A 71 17.88 26.61 -20.13
CA GLU A 71 18.10 27.44 -18.93
C GLU A 71 16.93 27.32 -17.96
N GLN A 72 15.70 27.26 -18.47
CA GLN A 72 14.52 27.05 -17.63
C GLN A 72 14.57 25.69 -16.91
N ARG A 73 15.00 24.62 -17.60
CA ARG A 73 15.20 23.30 -16.98
C ARG A 73 16.28 23.33 -15.89
N VAL A 74 17.40 24.01 -16.12
CA VAL A 74 18.47 24.16 -15.12
C VAL A 74 17.97 24.94 -13.90
N ALA A 75 17.20 26.01 -14.13
CA ALA A 75 16.58 26.79 -13.07
C ALA A 75 15.58 25.95 -12.25
N ASN A 76 14.69 25.20 -12.92
CA ASN A 76 13.74 24.31 -12.26
C ASN A 76 14.43 23.19 -11.48
N GLY A 77 15.50 22.60 -12.03
CA GLY A 77 16.34 21.65 -11.31
C GLY A 77 16.99 22.26 -10.06
N ALA A 78 17.50 23.49 -10.15
CA ALA A 78 18.10 24.18 -9.01
C ALA A 78 17.06 24.51 -7.92
N LYS A 79 15.85 24.93 -8.30
CA LYS A 79 14.73 25.13 -7.38
C LYS A 79 14.38 23.85 -6.64
N LEU A 80 14.20 22.75 -7.37
CA LEU A 80 13.88 21.45 -6.80
C LEU A 80 14.97 20.99 -5.82
N LEU A 81 16.25 21.10 -6.21
CA LEU A 81 17.39 20.77 -5.34
C LEU A 81 17.38 21.58 -4.04
N LEU A 82 17.14 22.89 -4.12
CA LEU A 82 17.07 23.76 -2.93
C LEU A 82 15.90 23.39 -2.01
N ILE A 83 14.73 23.08 -2.57
CA ILE A 83 13.56 22.62 -1.78
C ILE A 83 13.89 21.29 -1.08
N THR A 84 14.52 20.34 -1.78
CA THR A 84 14.89 19.04 -1.22
C THR A 84 15.92 19.18 -0.09
N LEU A 85 16.98 19.97 -0.29
CA LEU A 85 17.98 20.25 0.74
C LEU A 85 17.34 20.94 1.95
N PHE A 86 16.38 21.82 1.70
CA PHE A 86 15.64 22.48 2.76
C PHE A 86 14.74 21.52 3.53
N GLY A 87 14.01 20.63 2.86
CA GLY A 87 13.25 19.56 3.49
C GLY A 87 14.14 18.71 4.41
N ALA A 88 15.35 18.34 3.96
CA ALA A 88 16.32 17.62 4.78
C ALA A 88 16.78 18.45 6.01
N LYS A 89 16.93 19.76 5.87
CA LYS A 89 17.27 20.65 6.99
C LYS A 89 16.13 20.76 8.00
N LEU A 90 14.88 20.93 7.54
CA LEU A 90 13.69 20.94 8.40
C LEU A 90 13.61 19.67 9.25
N ARG A 91 13.85 18.50 8.65
CA ARG A 91 13.81 17.22 9.37
C ARG A 91 14.80 17.15 10.52
N ARG A 92 15.98 17.77 10.37
CA ARG A 92 17.08 17.73 11.35
C ARG A 92 16.97 18.80 12.44
N GLU A 93 16.61 20.03 12.06
CA GLU A 93 16.85 21.21 12.91
C GLU A 93 15.58 21.97 13.30
N TYR A 94 14.42 21.68 12.69
CA TYR A 94 13.22 22.50 12.89
C TYR A 94 12.71 22.50 14.34
N VAL A 95 12.86 21.40 15.07
CA VAL A 95 12.51 21.34 16.50
C VAL A 95 13.38 22.30 17.32
N GLY A 96 14.68 22.39 16.99
CA GLY A 96 15.59 23.35 17.61
C GLY A 96 15.21 24.79 17.28
N LEU A 97 14.90 25.06 16.00
CA LEU A 97 14.43 26.37 15.54
C LEU A 97 13.14 26.81 16.26
N GLN A 98 12.15 25.92 16.36
CA GLN A 98 10.88 26.19 17.04
C GLN A 98 11.10 26.55 18.52
N ARG A 99 12.03 25.87 19.19
CA ARG A 99 12.35 26.10 20.60
C ARG A 99 13.10 27.40 20.82
N GLU A 100 14.06 27.72 19.95
CA GLU A 100 14.99 28.84 20.12
C GLU A 100 14.45 30.15 19.53
N GLN A 101 13.74 30.07 18.41
CA GLN A 101 13.22 31.21 17.64
C GLN A 101 11.83 30.90 17.06
N PRO A 102 10.78 30.78 17.89
CA PRO A 102 9.44 30.37 17.47
C PRO A 102 8.82 31.30 16.41
N SER A 103 9.14 32.61 16.45
CA SER A 103 8.69 33.56 15.43
C SER A 103 9.30 33.28 14.07
N LEU A 104 10.58 32.90 14.02
CA LEU A 104 11.28 32.57 12.78
C LEU A 104 10.78 31.23 12.23
N ALA A 105 10.54 30.25 13.09
CA ALA A 105 9.92 28.98 12.69
C ALA A 105 8.52 29.20 12.07
N GLY A 106 7.69 30.04 12.70
CA GLY A 106 6.39 30.44 12.15
C GLY A 106 6.50 31.09 10.77
N GLN A 107 7.43 32.02 10.58
CA GLN A 107 7.68 32.64 9.27
C GLN A 107 8.12 31.62 8.21
N VAL A 108 8.98 30.66 8.58
CA VAL A 108 9.40 29.58 7.69
C VAL A 108 8.18 28.74 7.26
N PHE A 109 7.33 28.36 8.21
CA PHE A 109 6.11 27.61 7.96
C PHE A 109 5.16 28.37 7.01
N ASP A 110 4.91 29.65 7.28
CA ASP A 110 4.04 30.49 6.47
C ASP A 110 4.61 30.71 5.06
N CYS A 111 5.93 30.89 4.93
CA CYS A 111 6.59 31.02 3.63
C CYS A 111 6.44 29.75 2.78
N LEU A 112 6.59 28.57 3.38
CA LEU A 112 6.35 27.29 2.69
C LEU A 112 4.89 27.18 2.23
N GLY A 113 3.93 27.49 3.11
CA GLY A 113 2.51 27.50 2.78
C GLY A 113 2.17 28.44 1.62
N ASN A 114 2.67 29.67 1.66
CA ASN A 114 2.44 30.67 0.62
C ASN A 114 3.09 30.28 -0.72
N ALA A 115 4.34 29.77 -0.68
CA ALA A 115 5.03 29.30 -1.88
C ALA A 115 4.27 28.14 -2.54
N LEU A 116 3.80 27.18 -1.73
CA LEU A 116 3.02 26.04 -2.21
C LEU A 116 1.65 26.46 -2.77
N ALA A 117 0.95 27.36 -2.10
CA ALA A 117 -0.32 27.91 -2.58
C ALA A 117 -0.16 28.64 -3.91
N SER A 118 0.88 29.47 -4.04
CA SER A 118 1.16 30.18 -5.29
C SER A 118 1.47 29.22 -6.44
N LEU A 119 2.23 28.17 -6.19
CA LEU A 119 2.58 27.19 -7.21
C LEU A 119 1.37 26.34 -7.62
N GLY A 120 0.53 25.97 -6.66
CA GLY A 120 -0.71 25.21 -6.90
C GLY A 120 -1.76 25.97 -7.71
N ASN A 121 -1.75 27.31 -7.66
CA ASN A 121 -2.64 28.15 -8.45
C ASN A 121 -2.10 28.43 -9.87
N ALA A 122 -0.79 28.30 -10.09
CA ALA A 122 -0.15 28.55 -11.38
C ALA A 122 -0.29 27.39 -12.39
N THR A 123 -0.75 26.20 -11.96
CA THR A 123 -0.77 24.98 -12.78
C THR A 123 -1.88 24.93 -13.85
N THR A 124 -2.70 25.96 -14.03
CA THR A 124 -3.86 25.91 -14.93
C THR A 124 -3.54 26.23 -16.39
N ASP A 125 -2.42 26.90 -16.69
CA ASP A 125 -2.31 27.65 -17.95
C ASP A 125 -1.38 27.03 -19.03
N SER A 126 -0.54 26.02 -18.74
CA SER A 126 0.29 25.37 -19.78
C SER A 126 0.68 23.91 -19.49
N ARG A 127 0.62 23.05 -20.51
CA ARG A 127 0.95 21.60 -20.41
C ARG A 127 2.44 21.35 -20.11
N ASP A 128 3.33 22.11 -20.73
CA ASP A 128 4.78 21.87 -20.59
C ASP A 128 5.31 22.30 -19.21
N SER A 129 4.68 23.28 -18.55
CA SER A 129 5.03 23.66 -17.18
C SER A 129 4.44 22.74 -16.11
N GLU A 130 3.47 21.90 -16.46
CA GLU A 130 2.73 21.10 -15.46
C GLU A 130 3.65 20.09 -14.76
N GLY A 131 4.57 19.44 -15.49
CA GLY A 131 5.51 18.46 -14.93
C GLY A 131 6.46 19.06 -13.89
N ASP A 132 7.13 20.16 -14.25
CA ASP A 132 8.10 20.83 -13.37
C ASP A 132 7.41 21.43 -12.13
N ASN A 133 6.26 22.07 -12.31
CA ASN A 133 5.48 22.63 -11.21
C ASN A 133 4.96 21.53 -10.28
N ARG A 134 4.57 20.36 -10.81
CA ARG A 134 4.15 19.21 -9.99
C ARG A 134 5.28 18.70 -9.11
N ALA A 135 6.49 18.56 -9.65
CA ALA A 135 7.65 18.10 -8.88
C ALA A 135 8.02 19.09 -7.76
N MET A 136 8.02 20.39 -8.08
CA MET A 136 8.27 21.44 -7.08
C MET A 136 7.16 21.50 -6.01
N ALA A 137 5.89 21.36 -6.39
CA ALA A 137 4.76 21.35 -5.46
C ALA A 137 4.82 20.14 -4.52
N SER A 138 5.15 18.95 -5.04
CA SER A 138 5.37 17.75 -4.21
C SER A 138 6.54 17.94 -3.24
N ALA A 139 7.66 18.51 -3.69
CA ALA A 139 8.80 18.78 -2.81
C ALA A 139 8.48 19.82 -1.71
N LEU A 140 7.73 20.88 -2.05
CA LEU A 140 7.27 21.88 -1.09
C LEU A 140 6.24 21.31 -0.11
N SER A 141 5.33 20.47 -0.59
CA SER A 141 4.35 19.75 0.23
C SER A 141 5.03 18.83 1.25
N SER A 142 6.05 18.07 0.82
CA SER A 142 6.88 17.26 1.70
C SER A 142 7.63 18.11 2.74
N ALA A 143 8.20 19.25 2.33
CA ALA A 143 8.89 20.17 3.25
C ALA A 143 7.91 20.79 4.27
N LEU A 144 6.75 21.25 3.84
CA LEU A 144 5.72 21.82 4.72
C LEU A 144 5.20 20.76 5.70
N SER A 145 5.00 19.53 5.25
CA SER A 145 4.63 18.38 6.09
C SER A 145 5.71 18.07 7.13
N ALA A 146 6.99 18.10 6.75
CA ALA A 146 8.12 17.92 7.66
C ALA A 146 8.16 19.00 8.75
N ALA A 147 7.85 20.25 8.41
CA ALA A 147 7.70 21.31 9.40
C ALA A 147 6.47 21.04 10.30
N ALA A 148 5.29 20.76 9.73
CA ALA A 148 4.05 20.58 10.48
C ALA A 148 4.10 19.49 11.55
N VAL A 149 4.64 18.32 11.20
CA VAL A 149 4.78 17.17 12.13
C VAL A 149 5.77 17.49 13.26
N ARG A 150 6.62 18.49 13.11
CA ARG A 150 7.59 18.97 14.11
C ARG A 150 7.16 20.25 14.83
N VAL A 151 6.11 20.93 14.36
CA VAL A 151 5.46 22.00 15.12
C VAL A 151 4.64 21.35 16.23
N SER A 152 5.26 21.22 17.39
CA SER A 152 4.60 20.80 18.62
C SER A 152 4.86 21.83 19.71
N SER A 153 3.80 22.35 20.34
CA SER A 153 3.91 23.06 21.61
C SER A 153 3.50 22.14 22.76
N PRO A 154 3.98 22.35 24.01
CA PRO A 154 3.55 21.56 25.15
C PRO A 154 2.02 21.56 25.36
N SER A 155 1.34 22.61 24.90
CA SER A 155 -0.11 22.77 24.97
C SER A 155 -0.86 22.30 23.72
N ALA A 156 -0.20 22.26 22.55
CA ALA A 156 -0.79 21.87 21.28
C ALA A 156 0.25 21.05 20.47
N PRO A 157 0.45 19.78 20.84
CA PRO A 157 1.43 18.89 20.20
C PRO A 157 1.18 18.63 18.70
N ASN A 158 -0.02 18.88 18.18
CA ASN A 158 -0.37 18.71 16.76
C ASN A 158 -0.75 20.02 16.05
N GLU A 159 -0.30 21.17 16.57
CA GLU A 159 -0.68 22.50 16.06
C GLU A 159 -0.38 22.66 14.55
N GLY A 160 0.80 22.25 14.09
CA GLY A 160 1.16 22.36 12.67
C GLY A 160 0.29 21.50 11.76
N ILE A 161 -0.02 20.28 12.19
CA ILE A 161 -0.88 19.35 11.45
C ILE A 161 -2.28 19.91 11.33
N MET A 162 -2.85 20.40 12.43
CA MET A 162 -4.17 21.04 12.43
C MET A 162 -4.20 22.27 11.53
N LYS A 163 -3.15 23.10 11.51
CA LYS A 163 -3.06 24.24 10.58
C LYS A 163 -3.14 23.79 9.12
N ILE A 164 -2.43 22.73 8.73
CA ILE A 164 -2.52 22.18 7.37
C ILE A 164 -3.93 21.65 7.08
N VAL A 165 -4.48 20.80 7.96
CA VAL A 165 -5.79 20.17 7.74
C VAL A 165 -6.89 21.24 7.61
N LEU A 166 -6.88 22.26 8.45
CA LEU A 166 -7.83 23.38 8.37
C LEU A 166 -7.64 24.21 7.09
N ALA A 167 -6.39 24.46 6.67
CA ALA A 167 -6.11 25.16 5.43
C ALA A 167 -6.53 24.36 4.19
N CYS A 168 -6.58 23.03 4.27
CA CYS A 168 -7.02 22.17 3.17
C CYS A 168 -8.55 22.08 3.02
N ASN A 169 -9.32 22.57 4.01
CA ASN A 169 -10.78 22.42 4.01
C ASN A 169 -11.45 23.40 3.04
N GLU A 170 -12.06 22.88 1.97
CA GLU A 170 -12.76 23.67 0.94
C GLU A 170 -14.02 24.40 1.43
N SER A 171 -14.54 24.03 2.61
CA SER A 171 -15.67 24.75 3.23
C SER A 171 -15.27 26.15 3.72
N LEU A 172 -13.96 26.39 3.79
CA LEU A 172 -13.34 27.69 4.06
C LEU A 172 -12.67 28.17 2.77
N PRO A 173 -12.37 29.47 2.64
CA PRO A 173 -11.51 29.96 1.56
C PRO A 173 -10.12 29.32 1.68
N SER A 174 -9.95 28.15 1.04
CA SER A 174 -8.72 27.38 1.02
C SER A 174 -7.68 28.13 0.16
N PRO A 175 -6.45 28.36 0.67
CA PRO A 175 -5.38 28.89 -0.14
C PRO A 175 -4.85 27.86 -1.16
N PHE A 176 -5.16 26.58 -0.96
CA PHE A 176 -4.69 25.47 -1.78
C PHE A 176 -5.76 24.97 -2.74
N SER A 177 -5.34 24.58 -3.95
CA SER A 177 -6.18 23.82 -4.86
C SER A 177 -6.42 22.42 -4.32
N ALA A 178 -7.54 21.77 -4.69
CA ALA A 178 -7.91 20.43 -4.22
C ALA A 178 -6.76 19.40 -4.36
N ARG A 179 -6.01 19.49 -5.46
CA ARG A 179 -4.85 18.64 -5.73
C ARG A 179 -3.72 18.85 -4.71
N VAL A 180 -3.40 20.11 -4.41
CA VAL A 180 -2.37 20.44 -3.40
C VAL A 180 -2.84 20.07 -2.01
N SER A 181 -4.11 20.31 -1.68
CA SER A 181 -4.70 19.91 -0.40
C SER A 181 -4.56 18.41 -0.16
N LEU A 182 -4.91 17.56 -1.14
CA LEU A 182 -4.81 16.11 -0.99
C LEU A 182 -3.35 15.63 -0.93
N GLN A 183 -2.44 16.23 -1.71
CA GLN A 183 -1.01 15.92 -1.61
C GLN A 183 -0.47 16.25 -0.22
N LEU A 184 -0.84 17.41 0.35
CA LEU A 184 -0.45 17.78 1.71
C LEU A 184 -1.00 16.81 2.74
N LEU A 185 -2.27 16.42 2.63
CA LEU A 185 -2.86 15.43 3.52
C LEU A 185 -2.13 14.08 3.43
N ALA A 186 -1.75 13.63 2.23
CA ALA A 186 -0.97 12.42 2.05
C ALA A 186 0.43 12.52 2.66
N ASP A 187 1.14 13.63 2.40
CA ASP A 187 2.52 13.85 2.84
C ASP A 187 2.61 14.03 4.36
N VAL A 188 1.63 14.66 5.00
CA VAL A 188 1.60 14.83 6.47
C VAL A 188 1.55 13.48 7.18
N ALA A 189 0.67 12.58 6.75
CA ALA A 189 0.56 11.25 7.36
C ALA A 189 1.81 10.40 7.10
N ALA A 190 2.35 10.43 5.87
CA ALA A 190 3.58 9.73 5.52
C ALA A 190 4.80 10.26 6.30
N GLU A 191 4.94 11.58 6.43
CA GLU A 191 6.04 12.18 7.17
C GLU A 191 5.93 11.89 8.67
N ALA A 192 4.72 11.82 9.24
CA ALA A 192 4.51 11.37 10.61
C ALA A 192 5.00 9.92 10.83
N GLN A 193 4.72 9.00 9.91
CA GLN A 193 5.24 7.63 9.95
C GLN A 193 6.76 7.55 9.79
N SER A 194 7.35 8.45 9.00
CA SER A 194 8.80 8.47 8.75
C SER A 194 9.62 8.89 9.98
N ARG A 195 8.98 9.40 11.04
CA ARG A 195 9.65 9.81 12.28
C ARG A 195 10.10 8.61 13.09
N THR A 196 11.36 8.24 12.93
CA THR A 196 12.01 7.17 13.72
C THR A 196 12.13 7.47 15.21
N ASP A 197 11.93 8.72 15.62
CA ASP A 197 11.96 9.14 17.02
C ASP A 197 10.60 9.03 17.73
N LEU A 198 9.53 8.67 17.00
CA LEU A 198 8.20 8.42 17.54
C LEU A 198 7.85 6.94 17.43
N THR A 199 7.22 6.41 18.48
CA THR A 199 6.56 5.09 18.44
C THR A 199 5.25 5.17 17.67
N SER A 200 4.72 4.02 17.21
CA SER A 200 3.41 3.95 16.55
C SER A 200 2.28 4.57 17.40
N VAL A 201 2.31 4.36 18.72
CA VAL A 201 1.34 4.94 19.66
C VAL A 201 1.45 6.46 19.74
N GLN A 202 2.68 7.01 19.65
CA GLN A 202 2.89 8.45 19.64
C GLN A 202 2.48 9.08 18.30
N ILE A 203 2.69 8.38 17.17
CA ILE A 203 2.21 8.81 15.85
C ILE A 203 0.67 8.83 15.85
N ASP A 204 0.04 7.76 16.33
CA ASP A 204 -1.41 7.69 16.55
C ASP A 204 -1.87 8.89 17.37
N ALA A 205 -1.26 9.14 18.54
CA ALA A 205 -1.63 10.26 19.39
C ALA A 205 -1.46 11.62 18.67
N LEU A 206 -0.32 11.82 17.99
CA LEU A 206 -0.02 13.04 17.23
C LEU A 206 -1.12 13.38 16.22
N LEU A 207 -1.61 12.37 15.50
CA LEU A 207 -2.63 12.53 14.47
C LEU A 207 -4.06 12.53 15.02
N GLN A 208 -4.28 12.07 16.24
CA GLN A 208 -5.60 11.93 16.86
C GLN A 208 -5.96 13.02 17.87
N MET A 209 -5.00 13.82 18.32
CA MET A 209 -5.28 14.77 19.40
C MET A 209 -6.38 15.77 18.99
N PRO A 210 -7.44 15.92 19.82
CA PRO A 210 -8.46 16.92 19.58
C PRO A 210 -7.85 18.30 19.63
N ASN A 211 -8.45 19.25 18.92
CA ASN A 211 -7.96 20.61 18.88
C ASN A 211 -8.05 21.24 20.28
N GLY A 212 -6.92 21.34 20.99
CA GLY A 212 -6.84 22.02 22.29
C GLY A 212 -7.17 23.53 22.22
N ILE A 213 -7.31 24.08 21.01
CA ILE A 213 -7.64 25.49 20.74
C ILE A 213 -9.16 25.75 20.81
N ALA A 214 -9.92 24.90 21.52
CA ALA A 214 -11.34 25.14 21.82
C ALA A 214 -11.60 26.34 22.77
N GLN A 215 -10.61 27.18 23.06
CA GLN A 215 -10.77 28.36 23.91
C GLN A 215 -10.49 29.64 23.11
N GLN A 216 -11.55 30.19 22.50
CA GLN A 216 -11.86 31.62 22.26
C GLN A 216 -12.46 31.87 20.86
N GLY A 217 -13.76 31.58 20.69
CA GLY A 217 -14.59 32.37 19.76
C GLY A 217 -15.05 31.73 18.45
N PHE A 218 -14.74 30.47 18.16
CA PHE A 218 -15.38 29.71 17.08
C PHE A 218 -16.41 28.73 17.64
N ASP A 219 -17.58 28.63 16.99
CA ASP A 219 -18.70 27.78 17.41
C ASP A 219 -18.24 26.35 17.73
N GLN A 220 -18.73 25.82 18.87
CA GLN A 220 -18.37 24.54 19.50
C GLN A 220 -18.77 23.28 18.67
N SER A 221 -18.95 23.38 17.35
CA SER A 221 -19.53 22.30 16.54
C SER A 221 -18.49 21.39 15.86
N VAL A 222 -17.20 21.69 15.93
CA VAL A 222 -16.14 20.90 15.28
C VAL A 222 -15.26 20.19 16.34
N ASP A 223 -15.85 19.25 17.09
CA ASP A 223 -15.15 18.39 18.07
C ASP A 223 -14.33 17.26 17.41
N GLY A 224 -13.82 17.47 16.18
CA GLY A 224 -13.12 16.45 15.39
C GLY A 224 -11.61 16.39 15.68
N SER A 225 -11.04 15.18 15.61
CA SER A 225 -9.57 15.00 15.54
C SER A 225 -9.01 15.44 14.19
N ALA A 226 -7.68 15.62 14.08
CA ALA A 226 -7.05 15.92 12.79
C ALA A 226 -7.35 14.82 11.75
N SER A 227 -7.34 13.55 12.17
CA SER A 227 -7.74 12.43 11.30
C SER A 227 -9.19 12.52 10.83
N ASP A 228 -10.14 12.93 11.69
CA ASP A 228 -11.54 13.04 11.27
C ASP A 228 -11.71 14.14 10.20
N ALA A 229 -11.11 15.31 10.44
CA ALA A 229 -11.17 16.41 9.49
C ALA A 229 -10.44 16.09 8.16
N ALA A 230 -9.31 15.39 8.22
CA ALA A 230 -8.61 14.92 7.03
C ALA A 230 -9.47 13.92 6.23
N LEU A 231 -10.07 12.93 6.90
CA LEU A 231 -10.96 11.98 6.25
C LEU A 231 -12.19 12.66 5.64
N ASP A 232 -12.76 13.67 6.30
CA ASP A 232 -13.90 14.42 5.75
C ASP A 232 -13.53 15.16 4.47
N ILE A 233 -12.33 15.75 4.38
CA ILE A 233 -11.82 16.40 3.16
C ILE A 233 -11.58 15.37 2.06
N ILE A 234 -10.94 14.25 2.39
CA ILE A 234 -10.69 13.16 1.43
C ILE A 234 -12.01 12.60 0.89
N PHE A 235 -13.01 12.38 1.75
CA PHE A 235 -14.32 11.91 1.37
C PHE A 235 -15.04 12.93 0.47
N ALA A 236 -14.99 14.22 0.83
CA ALA A 236 -15.54 15.31 0.01
C ALA A 236 -14.96 15.31 -1.41
N ALA A 237 -13.63 15.28 -1.50
CA ALA A 237 -12.92 15.36 -2.76
C ALA A 237 -13.19 14.12 -3.64
N THR A 238 -13.30 12.94 -3.03
CA THR A 238 -13.65 11.70 -3.71
C THR A 238 -15.05 11.80 -4.32
N VAL A 239 -16.07 12.14 -3.51
CA VAL A 239 -17.46 12.28 -3.99
C VAL A 239 -17.57 13.35 -5.09
N ALA A 240 -16.88 14.49 -4.93
CA ALA A 240 -16.94 15.57 -5.90
C ALA A 240 -16.33 15.21 -7.27
N ASN A 241 -15.45 14.21 -7.34
CA ASN A 241 -14.70 13.87 -8.55
C ASN A 241 -15.04 12.50 -9.14
N ILE A 242 -15.69 11.61 -8.38
CA ILE A 242 -16.00 10.24 -8.82
C ILE A 242 -16.83 10.19 -10.11
N GLU A 243 -17.78 11.11 -10.27
CA GLU A 243 -18.62 11.22 -11.48
C GLU A 243 -18.01 12.10 -12.57
N ARG A 244 -17.00 12.91 -12.22
CA ARG A 244 -16.33 13.81 -13.16
C ARG A 244 -15.33 13.05 -14.01
N THR A 245 -15.12 13.49 -15.24
CA THR A 245 -14.13 12.93 -16.15
C THR A 245 -13.02 13.95 -16.42
N GLY A 246 -11.84 13.45 -16.79
CA GLY A 246 -10.69 14.27 -17.16
C GLY A 246 -9.49 14.13 -16.21
N VAL A 247 -8.33 14.52 -16.73
CA VAL A 247 -7.01 14.29 -16.10
C VAL A 247 -6.95 14.81 -14.66
N GLN A 248 -7.51 15.99 -14.39
CA GLN A 248 -7.47 16.58 -13.04
C GLN A 248 -8.35 15.79 -12.05
N SER A 249 -9.57 15.40 -12.44
CA SER A 249 -10.45 14.60 -11.57
C SER A 249 -9.88 13.20 -11.32
N ASP A 250 -9.26 12.59 -12.32
CA ASP A 250 -8.58 11.29 -12.16
C ASP A 250 -7.38 11.39 -11.20
N ALA A 251 -6.55 12.42 -11.36
CA ALA A 251 -5.43 12.68 -10.47
C ALA A 251 -5.88 12.97 -9.03
N ILE A 252 -6.98 13.72 -8.85
CA ILE A 252 -7.57 14.01 -7.54
C ILE A 252 -8.04 12.73 -6.86
N ILE A 253 -8.70 11.80 -7.57
CA ILE A 253 -9.12 10.52 -6.99
C ILE A 253 -7.90 9.70 -6.55
N CYS A 254 -6.87 9.59 -7.39
CA CYS A 254 -5.65 8.86 -7.04
C CYS A 254 -4.99 9.44 -5.78
N LEU A 255 -4.89 10.78 -5.69
CA LEU A 255 -4.34 11.46 -4.52
C LEU A 255 -5.22 11.32 -3.27
N ALA A 256 -6.55 11.31 -3.43
CA ALA A 256 -7.46 11.08 -2.31
C ALA A 256 -7.28 9.69 -1.72
N MET A 257 -7.15 8.67 -2.57
CA MET A 257 -6.92 7.29 -2.13
C MET A 257 -5.51 7.08 -1.57
N GLU A 258 -4.50 7.76 -2.12
CA GLU A 258 -3.15 7.79 -1.55
C GLU A 258 -3.14 8.44 -0.16
N ALA A 259 -3.80 9.58 0.00
CA ALA A 259 -3.98 10.20 1.31
C ALA A 259 -4.68 9.25 2.28
N LEU A 260 -5.79 8.63 1.88
CA LEU A 260 -6.49 7.64 2.72
C LEU A 260 -5.57 6.50 3.15
N THR A 261 -4.78 5.95 2.22
CA THR A 261 -3.80 4.89 2.52
C THR A 261 -2.80 5.33 3.57
N ASN A 262 -2.19 6.51 3.41
CA ASN A 262 -1.19 7.01 4.35
C ASN A 262 -1.80 7.30 5.73
N TRP A 263 -3.01 7.86 5.78
CA TRP A 263 -3.74 8.08 7.03
C TRP A 263 -4.14 6.76 7.70
N ALA A 264 -4.59 5.76 6.94
CA ALA A 264 -4.88 4.42 7.46
C ALA A 264 -3.63 3.78 8.09
N SER A 265 -2.51 3.78 7.37
CA SER A 265 -1.27 3.21 7.89
C SER A 265 -0.68 3.99 9.08
N ALA A 266 -0.93 5.30 9.17
CA ALA A 266 -0.40 6.15 10.25
C ALA A 266 -1.27 6.09 11.51
N CYS A 267 -2.58 5.95 11.33
CA CYS A 267 -3.59 6.02 12.38
C CYS A 267 -4.29 4.66 12.60
N LYS A 268 -3.53 3.62 12.93
CA LYS A 268 -4.02 2.22 12.93
C LYS A 268 -5.26 1.97 13.80
N ARG A 269 -5.48 2.81 14.82
CA ARG A 269 -6.61 2.68 15.75
C ARG A 269 -7.86 3.47 15.38
N LYS A 270 -7.79 4.41 14.43
CA LYS A 270 -8.89 5.35 14.14
C LYS A 270 -9.35 5.34 12.70
N VAL A 271 -8.44 5.15 11.76
CA VAL A 271 -8.77 5.08 10.34
C VAL A 271 -8.96 3.60 9.99
N THR A 272 -10.05 3.05 10.49
CA THR A 272 -10.40 1.63 10.35
C THR A 272 -11.51 1.43 9.32
N LEU A 273 -11.78 0.18 8.97
CA LEU A 273 -12.93 -0.18 8.14
C LEU A 273 -14.27 0.32 8.72
N SER A 274 -14.48 0.22 10.04
CA SER A 274 -15.71 0.75 10.67
C SER A 274 -15.84 2.27 10.52
N LYS A 275 -14.70 2.99 10.56
CA LYS A 275 -14.73 4.45 10.39
C LYS A 275 -15.21 4.83 8.99
N LEU A 276 -14.72 4.15 7.95
CA LEU A 276 -15.20 4.36 6.57
C LEU A 276 -16.69 4.05 6.41
N TYR A 277 -17.17 3.02 7.12
CA TYR A 277 -18.59 2.65 7.13
C TYR A 277 -19.48 3.67 7.86
N GLN A 278 -19.00 4.28 8.94
CA GLN A 278 -19.76 5.28 9.70
C GLN A 278 -19.81 6.65 9.01
N MET A 279 -18.73 7.05 8.35
CA MET A 279 -18.65 8.34 7.68
C MET A 279 -19.65 8.40 6.53
N ASN A 280 -20.65 9.26 6.66
CA ASN A 280 -21.71 9.41 5.66
C ASN A 280 -21.82 10.85 5.17
N ARG A 281 -22.20 10.99 3.90
CA ARG A 281 -22.57 12.27 3.27
C ARG A 281 -23.86 12.03 2.51
N GLY A 282 -24.99 12.23 3.17
CA GLY A 282 -26.30 11.86 2.63
C GLY A 282 -26.59 10.37 2.88
N SER A 283 -26.93 9.63 1.81
CA SER A 283 -27.19 8.18 1.88
C SER A 283 -25.92 7.33 1.85
N ASP A 284 -24.83 7.89 1.32
CA ASP A 284 -23.66 7.10 0.96
C ASP A 284 -22.60 7.19 2.05
N THR A 285 -22.06 6.04 2.42
CA THR A 285 -20.91 5.93 3.32
C THR A 285 -19.63 6.07 2.51
N PHE A 286 -18.53 6.45 3.15
CA PHE A 286 -17.27 6.53 2.42
C PHE A 286 -16.86 5.14 1.89
N LEU A 287 -17.11 4.08 2.66
CA LEU A 287 -16.93 2.70 2.22
C LEU A 287 -17.76 2.38 0.97
N SER A 288 -19.06 2.72 0.95
CA SER A 288 -19.92 2.42 -0.21
C SER A 288 -19.52 3.20 -1.46
N VAL A 289 -18.96 4.41 -1.30
CA VAL A 289 -18.42 5.20 -2.43
C VAL A 289 -17.20 4.53 -3.04
N ILE A 290 -16.26 4.04 -2.22
CA ILE A 290 -15.06 3.34 -2.72
C ILE A 290 -15.45 2.01 -3.38
N VAL A 291 -16.35 1.24 -2.77
CA VAL A 291 -16.88 -0.01 -3.35
C VAL A 291 -17.57 0.26 -4.69
N SER A 292 -18.48 1.24 -4.74
CA SER A 292 -19.20 1.63 -5.96
C SER A 292 -18.24 2.10 -7.07
N PHE A 293 -17.14 2.76 -6.69
CA PHE A 293 -16.08 3.11 -7.63
C PHE A 293 -15.50 1.84 -8.28
N LEU A 294 -15.05 0.86 -7.48
CA LEU A 294 -14.43 -0.37 -7.98
C LEU A 294 -15.40 -1.26 -8.80
N SER A 295 -16.66 -1.39 -8.39
CA SER A 295 -17.67 -2.29 -8.96
C SER A 295 -17.84 -2.30 -10.47
N SER A 296 -18.15 -1.19 -11.09
CA SER A 296 -18.49 -1.16 -12.53
C SER A 296 -18.73 0.27 -13.01
N SER A 297 -18.95 1.20 -12.08
CA SER A 297 -18.85 2.64 -12.31
C SER A 297 -17.46 3.03 -12.80
N ALA A 298 -16.36 2.47 -12.26
CA ALA A 298 -15.01 2.71 -12.80
C ALA A 298 -14.83 2.14 -14.21
N GLN A 299 -15.37 0.97 -14.52
CA GLN A 299 -15.28 0.41 -15.89
C GLN A 299 -16.01 1.29 -16.92
N ARG A 300 -17.11 1.94 -16.53
CA ARG A 300 -17.88 2.83 -17.40
C ARG A 300 -17.40 4.28 -17.38
N ARG A 301 -16.66 4.67 -16.34
CA ARG A 301 -16.09 6.01 -16.23
C ARG A 301 -15.03 6.17 -17.32
N ALA A 302 -15.19 7.19 -18.15
CA ALA A 302 -14.20 7.55 -19.15
C ALA A 302 -12.98 8.17 -18.46
N PHE A 303 -12.07 7.32 -17.98
CA PHE A 303 -10.76 7.76 -17.52
C PHE A 303 -10.00 8.44 -18.66
N SER A 304 -9.22 9.45 -18.31
CA SER A 304 -8.41 10.21 -19.26
C SER A 304 -7.29 9.39 -19.91
N SER A 305 -6.86 8.30 -19.27
CA SER A 305 -5.91 7.33 -19.82
C SER A 305 -6.03 5.98 -19.11
N ALA A 306 -5.56 4.90 -19.76
CA ALA A 306 -5.46 3.58 -19.14
C ALA A 306 -4.60 3.60 -17.87
N MET A 307 -3.49 4.36 -17.88
CA MET A 307 -2.61 4.54 -16.72
C MET A 307 -3.36 5.08 -15.49
N TYR A 308 -4.26 6.05 -15.67
CA TYR A 308 -5.06 6.58 -14.55
C TYR A 308 -6.14 5.61 -14.08
N ALA A 309 -6.72 4.81 -14.99
CA ALA A 309 -7.67 3.77 -14.61
C ALA A 309 -6.99 2.70 -13.74
N GLU A 310 -5.84 2.19 -14.19
CA GLU A 310 -5.01 1.24 -13.45
C GLU A 310 -4.57 1.81 -12.09
N MET A 311 -4.00 3.01 -12.07
CA MET A 311 -3.55 3.67 -10.84
C MET A 311 -4.70 3.88 -9.85
N ALA A 312 -5.90 4.24 -10.32
CA ALA A 312 -7.04 4.41 -9.45
C ALA A 312 -7.48 3.08 -8.81
N VAL A 313 -7.47 1.97 -9.55
CA VAL A 313 -7.74 0.63 -9.00
C VAL A 313 -6.69 0.26 -7.95
N ILE A 314 -5.41 0.44 -8.26
CA ILE A 314 -4.30 0.17 -7.32
C ILE A 314 -4.49 0.96 -6.03
N LYS A 315 -4.71 2.28 -6.13
CA LYS A 315 -4.82 3.16 -4.95
C LYS A 315 -6.08 2.88 -4.13
N CYS A 316 -7.21 2.59 -4.76
CA CYS A 316 -8.40 2.16 -4.04
C CYS A 316 -8.16 0.85 -3.28
N CYS A 317 -7.56 -0.16 -3.93
CA CYS A 317 -7.26 -1.43 -3.28
C CYS A 317 -6.27 -1.28 -2.12
N GLN A 318 -5.19 -0.49 -2.30
CA GLN A 318 -4.23 -0.18 -1.24
C GLN A 318 -4.90 0.52 -0.05
N SER A 319 -5.79 1.48 -0.32
CA SER A 319 -6.50 2.21 0.73
C SER A 319 -7.44 1.32 1.54
N LEU A 320 -8.21 0.45 0.87
CA LEU A 320 -9.08 -0.51 1.55
C LEU A 320 -8.27 -1.55 2.32
N THR A 321 -7.19 -2.07 1.72
CA THR A 321 -6.27 -3.02 2.37
C THR A 321 -5.74 -2.43 3.68
N ALA A 322 -5.25 -1.19 3.66
CA ALA A 322 -4.75 -0.52 4.85
C ALA A 322 -5.85 -0.31 5.92
N CYS A 323 -7.10 -0.06 5.51
CA CYS A 323 -8.22 0.09 6.46
C CYS A 323 -8.68 -1.25 7.06
N VAL A 324 -8.57 -2.34 6.31
CA VAL A 324 -8.90 -3.71 6.75
C VAL A 324 -7.83 -4.24 7.71
N ASP A 325 -6.55 -4.08 7.38
CA ASP A 325 -5.38 -4.49 8.19
C ASP A 325 -5.33 -3.78 9.56
N ASN A 326 -6.03 -2.66 9.69
CA ASN A 326 -6.18 -1.94 10.94
C ASN A 326 -7.13 -2.67 11.90
N SER A 327 -6.58 -3.50 12.78
CA SER A 327 -7.29 -4.29 13.80
C SER A 327 -7.77 -3.48 15.03
N GLY A 328 -7.67 -2.14 15.01
CA GLY A 328 -8.01 -1.29 16.15
C GLY A 328 -9.47 -1.36 16.61
N ASP A 329 -10.37 -1.83 15.75
CA ASP A 329 -11.79 -2.04 16.00
C ASP A 329 -12.23 -3.51 15.78
N TYR A 330 -11.28 -4.45 15.83
CA TYR A 330 -11.56 -5.89 15.71
C TYR A 330 -12.60 -6.35 16.74
N GLY A 331 -13.53 -7.21 16.32
CA GLY A 331 -14.61 -7.73 17.16
C GLY A 331 -15.71 -6.74 17.53
N THR A 332 -15.70 -5.50 17.02
CA THR A 332 -16.80 -4.55 17.23
C THR A 332 -17.96 -4.83 16.28
N GLN A 333 -19.21 -4.59 16.75
CA GLN A 333 -20.40 -4.76 15.91
C GLN A 333 -20.36 -3.90 14.62
N LEU A 334 -19.73 -2.72 14.71
CA LEU A 334 -19.57 -1.82 13.58
C LEU A 334 -18.62 -2.41 12.53
N ARG A 335 -17.54 -3.08 12.96
CA ARG A 335 -16.63 -3.77 12.05
C ARG A 335 -17.32 -4.93 11.37
N THR A 336 -18.02 -5.78 12.14
CA THR A 336 -18.83 -6.88 11.58
C THR A 336 -19.85 -6.37 10.55
N SER A 337 -20.49 -5.22 10.81
CA SER A 337 -21.43 -4.62 9.85
C SER A 337 -20.74 -4.13 8.58
N ALA A 338 -19.57 -3.51 8.71
CA ALA A 338 -18.78 -3.04 7.58
C ALA A 338 -18.24 -4.20 6.72
N VAL A 339 -17.76 -5.27 7.36
CA VAL A 339 -17.32 -6.52 6.71
C VAL A 339 -18.49 -7.19 5.99
N ALA A 340 -19.64 -7.33 6.65
CA ALA A 340 -20.85 -7.86 6.01
C ALA A 340 -21.26 -7.04 4.77
N SER A 341 -21.15 -5.71 4.85
CA SER A 341 -21.40 -4.82 3.71
C SER A 341 -20.40 -5.03 2.56
N LEU A 342 -19.11 -5.22 2.87
CA LEU A 342 -18.09 -5.52 1.86
C LEU A 342 -18.34 -6.87 1.19
N LEU A 343 -18.51 -7.93 1.97
CA LEU A 343 -18.74 -9.28 1.44
C LEU A 343 -20.00 -9.33 0.56
N GLN A 344 -21.10 -8.71 1.02
CA GLN A 344 -22.30 -8.62 0.20
C GLN A 344 -22.08 -7.86 -1.11
N SER A 345 -21.17 -6.89 -1.11
CA SER A 345 -20.81 -6.13 -2.32
C SER A 345 -19.97 -6.94 -3.30
N ILE A 346 -19.20 -7.94 -2.85
CA ILE A 346 -18.50 -8.87 -3.76
C ILE A 346 -19.54 -9.58 -4.62
N ARG A 347 -20.60 -10.10 -4.01
CA ARG A 347 -21.66 -10.82 -4.72
C ARG A 347 -22.56 -9.90 -5.54
N SER A 348 -23.07 -8.82 -4.94
CA SER A 348 -24.10 -7.97 -5.55
C SER A 348 -23.55 -6.94 -6.53
N LEU A 349 -22.34 -6.42 -6.28
CA LEU A 349 -21.74 -5.36 -7.09
C LEU A 349 -20.45 -5.81 -7.78
N GLN A 350 -19.99 -7.04 -7.57
CA GLN A 350 -18.81 -7.61 -8.23
C GLN A 350 -17.55 -6.74 -8.09
N PHE A 351 -17.40 -6.03 -6.97
CA PHE A 351 -16.37 -4.98 -6.81
C PHE A 351 -14.91 -5.46 -6.81
N ILE A 352 -14.68 -6.77 -6.74
CA ILE A 352 -13.35 -7.34 -6.94
C ILE A 352 -13.30 -8.13 -8.25
N HIS A 353 -14.32 -8.95 -8.55
CA HIS A 353 -14.37 -9.75 -9.78
C HIS A 353 -14.28 -8.90 -11.06
N ASP A 354 -15.07 -7.83 -11.16
CA ASP A 354 -15.09 -6.98 -12.35
C ASP A 354 -13.75 -6.27 -12.57
N PRO A 355 -13.12 -5.66 -11.55
CA PRO A 355 -11.75 -5.14 -11.65
C PRO A 355 -10.69 -6.21 -11.99
N VAL A 356 -10.79 -7.42 -11.46
CA VAL A 356 -9.87 -8.52 -11.81
C VAL A 356 -9.96 -8.83 -13.30
N ASN A 357 -11.18 -9.02 -13.82
CA ASN A 357 -11.38 -9.28 -15.25
C ASN A 357 -10.89 -8.14 -16.13
N LEU A 358 -11.13 -6.88 -15.72
CA LEU A 358 -10.62 -5.70 -16.41
C LEU A 358 -9.10 -5.71 -16.45
N ALA A 359 -8.45 -5.93 -15.31
CA ALA A 359 -7.00 -5.89 -15.19
C ALA A 359 -6.34 -7.03 -16.00
N VAL A 360 -6.90 -8.24 -15.98
CA VAL A 360 -6.46 -9.34 -16.88
C VAL A 360 -6.58 -8.93 -18.35
N SER A 361 -7.72 -8.36 -18.76
CA SER A 361 -7.94 -7.99 -20.17
C SER A 361 -7.00 -6.89 -20.69
N HIS A 362 -6.46 -6.06 -19.80
CA HIS A 362 -5.54 -4.96 -20.14
C HIS A 362 -4.07 -5.25 -19.80
N GLY A 363 -3.77 -6.38 -19.16
CA GLY A 363 -2.42 -6.70 -18.67
C GLY A 363 -1.96 -5.78 -17.54
N TRP A 364 -2.86 -5.36 -16.64
CA TRP A 364 -2.56 -4.52 -15.48
C TRP A 364 -2.11 -5.35 -14.29
N GLU A 365 -0.87 -5.84 -14.35
CA GLU A 365 -0.30 -6.77 -13.37
C GLU A 365 -0.27 -6.19 -11.95
N ASP A 366 0.10 -4.91 -11.83
CA ASP A 366 0.14 -4.21 -10.53
C ASP A 366 -1.25 -4.06 -9.92
N ALA A 367 -2.28 -3.83 -10.75
CA ALA A 367 -3.66 -3.78 -10.29
C ALA A 367 -4.15 -5.17 -9.84
N LEU A 368 -3.78 -6.25 -10.54
CA LEU A 368 -4.10 -7.62 -10.13
C LEU A 368 -3.45 -7.98 -8.79
N ALA A 369 -2.18 -7.62 -8.60
CA ALA A 369 -1.49 -7.84 -7.33
C ALA A 369 -2.15 -7.06 -6.18
N ALA A 370 -2.56 -5.82 -6.42
CA ALA A 370 -3.27 -5.01 -5.43
C ALA A 370 -4.67 -5.57 -5.08
N LEU A 371 -5.42 -6.05 -6.08
CA LEU A 371 -6.72 -6.70 -5.89
C LEU A 371 -6.59 -8.01 -5.12
N SER A 372 -5.56 -8.81 -5.43
CA SER A 372 -5.26 -10.05 -4.71
C SER A 372 -4.90 -9.79 -3.25
N THR A 373 -4.05 -8.78 -3.01
CA THR A 373 -3.67 -8.35 -1.66
C THR A 373 -4.90 -7.90 -0.86
N LEU A 374 -5.82 -7.14 -1.47
CA LEU A 374 -7.07 -6.73 -0.83
C LEU A 374 -7.94 -7.94 -0.45
N ALA A 375 -8.18 -8.85 -1.41
CA ALA A 375 -9.01 -10.03 -1.20
C ALA A 375 -8.43 -10.93 -0.08
N SER A 376 -7.11 -11.18 -0.13
CA SER A 376 -6.42 -11.98 0.88
C SER A 376 -6.44 -11.31 2.25
N THR A 377 -6.15 -10.01 2.33
CA THR A 377 -6.16 -9.27 3.59
C THR A 377 -7.55 -9.26 4.23
N LEU A 378 -8.61 -9.06 3.45
CA LEU A 378 -9.99 -9.17 3.93
C LEU A 378 -10.29 -10.56 4.50
N ALA A 379 -9.91 -11.61 3.78
CA ALA A 379 -10.16 -12.98 4.22
C ALA A 379 -9.33 -13.37 5.45
N ARG A 380 -8.08 -12.90 5.53
CA ARG A 380 -7.14 -13.15 6.62
C ARG A 380 -7.54 -12.44 7.90
N GLU A 381 -7.81 -11.13 7.83
CA GLU A 381 -8.17 -10.33 9.00
C GLU A 381 -9.55 -10.73 9.56
N GLU A 382 -10.45 -11.23 8.73
CA GLU A 382 -11.80 -11.66 9.13
C GLU A 382 -11.97 -13.19 9.13
N VAL A 383 -10.87 -13.94 9.31
CA VAL A 383 -10.86 -15.41 9.17
C VAL A 383 -11.91 -16.11 10.05
N ASP A 384 -12.19 -15.58 11.24
CA ASP A 384 -13.23 -16.14 12.13
C ASP A 384 -14.62 -16.07 11.49
N GLU A 385 -14.97 -14.94 10.87
CA GLU A 385 -16.27 -14.76 10.22
C GLU A 385 -16.34 -15.51 8.88
N ILE A 386 -15.27 -15.44 8.09
CA ILE A 386 -15.16 -16.09 6.77
C ILE A 386 -15.18 -17.61 6.90
N SER A 387 -14.49 -18.18 7.89
CA SER A 387 -14.40 -19.63 8.09
C SER A 387 -15.76 -20.27 8.33
N THR A 388 -16.71 -19.54 8.92
CA THR A 388 -18.06 -20.06 9.18
C THR A 388 -19.03 -19.86 8.02
N CYS A 389 -18.65 -19.08 7.01
CA CYS A 389 -19.51 -18.65 5.89
C CYS A 389 -20.89 -18.10 6.31
N ARG A 390 -21.00 -17.49 7.50
CA ARG A 390 -22.27 -16.96 8.01
C ARG A 390 -22.68 -15.65 7.34
N LEU A 391 -21.70 -14.87 6.88
CA LEU A 391 -21.94 -13.61 6.17
C LEU A 391 -22.14 -13.88 4.68
N GLU A 392 -23.17 -13.27 4.09
CA GLU A 392 -23.40 -13.34 2.64
C GLU A 392 -22.18 -12.78 1.88
N GLY A 393 -21.74 -13.50 0.83
CA GLY A 393 -20.54 -13.14 0.07
C GLY A 393 -19.25 -13.86 0.52
N SER A 394 -19.25 -14.57 1.65
CA SER A 394 -18.05 -15.29 2.13
C SER A 394 -17.60 -16.37 1.14
N THR A 395 -18.54 -17.15 0.60
CA THR A 395 -18.25 -18.19 -0.39
C THR A 395 -17.74 -17.60 -1.70
N ASP A 396 -18.31 -16.48 -2.15
CA ASP A 396 -17.87 -15.76 -3.35
C ASP A 396 -16.41 -15.28 -3.19
N LEU A 397 -16.03 -14.79 -2.01
CA LEU A 397 -14.64 -14.43 -1.70
C LEU A 397 -13.71 -15.65 -1.73
N ILE A 398 -14.12 -16.79 -1.19
CA ILE A 398 -13.31 -18.03 -1.20
C ILE A 398 -13.08 -18.53 -2.63
N GLU A 399 -14.11 -18.52 -3.47
CA GLU A 399 -14.01 -18.88 -4.89
C GLU A 399 -13.06 -17.92 -5.63
N LEU A 400 -13.15 -16.62 -5.34
CA LEU A 400 -12.23 -15.62 -5.87
C LEU A 400 -10.78 -15.86 -5.43
N LEU A 401 -10.54 -16.23 -4.18
CA LEU A 401 -9.19 -16.53 -3.68
C LEU A 401 -8.60 -17.75 -4.39
N LEU A 402 -9.39 -18.79 -4.65
CA LEU A 402 -8.96 -19.93 -5.47
C LEU A 402 -8.61 -19.52 -6.91
N LEU A 403 -9.43 -18.65 -7.51
CA LEU A 403 -9.15 -18.10 -8.85
C LEU A 403 -7.82 -17.32 -8.87
N LEU A 404 -7.59 -16.46 -7.88
CA LEU A 404 -6.36 -15.67 -7.75
C LEU A 404 -5.14 -16.57 -7.48
N GLN A 405 -5.30 -17.63 -6.69
CA GLN A 405 -4.25 -18.63 -6.42
C GLN A 405 -3.81 -19.36 -7.69
N GLN A 406 -4.72 -19.55 -8.65
CA GLN A 406 -4.46 -20.18 -9.94
C GLN A 406 -3.81 -19.23 -10.96
N HIS A 407 -3.69 -17.94 -10.65
CA HIS A 407 -3.16 -16.95 -11.58
C HIS A 407 -1.70 -17.24 -11.97
N PRO A 408 -1.30 -17.10 -13.25
CA PRO A 408 0.04 -17.45 -13.72
C PRO A 408 1.18 -16.55 -13.21
N GLN A 409 0.87 -15.49 -12.46
CA GLN A 409 1.87 -14.57 -11.89
C GLN A 409 2.01 -14.79 -10.38
N HIS A 410 3.24 -14.98 -9.91
CA HIS A 410 3.49 -15.26 -8.48
C HIS A 410 3.10 -14.11 -7.57
N ASN A 411 3.30 -12.85 -7.98
CA ASN A 411 2.88 -11.67 -7.21
C ASN A 411 1.35 -11.58 -7.00
N VAL A 412 0.55 -12.22 -7.86
CA VAL A 412 -0.91 -12.34 -7.69
C VAL A 412 -1.28 -13.52 -6.80
N ALA A 413 -0.62 -14.68 -6.98
CA ALA A 413 -0.94 -15.89 -6.22
C ALA A 413 -0.39 -15.89 -4.78
N THR A 414 0.78 -15.29 -4.55
CA THR A 414 1.49 -15.32 -3.26
C THR A 414 0.70 -14.67 -2.12
N PRO A 415 0.08 -13.49 -2.28
CA PRO A 415 -0.72 -12.89 -1.20
C PRO A 415 -1.82 -13.81 -0.68
N VAL A 416 -2.43 -14.63 -1.54
CA VAL A 416 -3.52 -15.55 -1.18
C VAL A 416 -3.07 -16.65 -0.21
N LEU A 417 -1.79 -17.04 -0.25
CA LEU A 417 -1.22 -18.04 0.66
C LEU A 417 -1.37 -17.64 2.13
N GLU A 418 -1.34 -16.35 2.45
CA GLU A 418 -1.52 -15.89 3.83
C GLU A 418 -2.90 -16.27 4.40
N PHE A 419 -3.97 -16.12 3.61
CA PHE A 419 -5.29 -16.58 4.02
C PHE A 419 -5.32 -18.10 4.22
N TRP A 420 -4.73 -18.86 3.29
CA TRP A 420 -4.70 -20.32 3.40
C TRP A 420 -3.91 -20.81 4.61
N LEU A 421 -2.90 -20.07 5.06
CA LEU A 421 -2.21 -20.31 6.33
C LEU A 421 -3.12 -19.96 7.51
N SER A 422 -3.71 -18.76 7.53
CA SER A 422 -4.54 -18.32 8.66
C SER A 422 -5.76 -19.19 8.90
N ILE A 423 -6.42 -19.70 7.84
CA ILE A 423 -7.59 -20.57 8.02
C ILE A 423 -7.21 -21.95 8.60
N GLN A 424 -5.94 -22.34 8.56
CA GLN A 424 -5.48 -23.58 9.17
C GLN A 424 -5.51 -23.53 10.70
N ASP A 425 -5.43 -22.34 11.28
CA ASP A 425 -5.53 -22.13 12.72
C ASP A 425 -6.97 -22.27 13.24
N VAL A 426 -7.98 -22.12 12.38
CA VAL A 426 -9.38 -22.36 12.74
C VAL A 426 -9.63 -23.88 12.81
N PRO A 427 -10.18 -24.44 13.91
CA PRO A 427 -10.47 -25.86 13.97
C PRO A 427 -11.42 -26.31 12.86
N THR A 428 -11.12 -27.43 12.18
CA THR A 428 -11.95 -27.94 11.07
C THR A 428 -13.41 -28.14 11.43
N ALA A 429 -13.71 -28.48 12.69
CA ALA A 429 -15.07 -28.66 13.19
C ALA A 429 -15.89 -27.36 13.24
N ASP A 430 -15.21 -26.21 13.32
CA ASP A 430 -15.82 -24.89 13.39
C ASP A 430 -15.97 -24.23 12.00
N ARG A 431 -15.28 -24.78 10.98
CA ARG A 431 -15.34 -24.30 9.60
C ARG A 431 -16.63 -24.73 8.92
N HIS A 432 -17.08 -23.93 7.95
CA HIS A 432 -18.15 -24.28 7.04
C HIS A 432 -17.74 -25.51 6.19
N PRO A 433 -18.66 -26.44 5.89
CA PRO A 433 -18.33 -27.63 5.08
C PRO A 433 -17.73 -27.35 3.70
N SER A 434 -18.01 -26.18 3.11
CA SER A 434 -17.39 -25.78 1.84
C SER A 434 -15.89 -25.50 1.96
N LEU A 435 -15.37 -25.23 3.17
CA LEU A 435 -13.95 -24.99 3.46
C LEU A 435 -13.24 -26.25 3.99
N ALA A 436 -13.84 -27.42 3.75
CA ALA A 436 -13.27 -28.71 4.11
C ALA A 436 -12.46 -29.30 2.93
N GLY A 437 -12.44 -30.62 2.82
CA GLY A 437 -11.59 -31.36 1.87
C GLY A 437 -11.63 -30.84 0.41
N PRO A 438 -12.80 -30.67 -0.23
CA PRO A 438 -12.85 -30.34 -1.66
C PRO A 438 -12.09 -29.07 -2.05
N VAL A 439 -12.21 -28.00 -1.25
CA VAL A 439 -11.48 -26.74 -1.50
C VAL A 439 -9.98 -26.92 -1.31
N PHE A 440 -9.55 -27.66 -0.29
CA PHE A 440 -8.13 -27.92 -0.08
C PHE A 440 -7.53 -28.85 -1.13
N GLN A 441 -8.31 -29.77 -1.70
CA GLN A 441 -7.86 -30.58 -2.83
C GLN A 441 -7.60 -29.68 -4.05
N GLN A 442 -8.56 -28.81 -4.39
CA GLN A 442 -8.39 -27.84 -5.47
C GLN A 442 -7.21 -26.87 -5.22
N LEU A 443 -7.00 -26.47 -3.97
CA LEU A 443 -5.86 -25.65 -3.56
C LEU A 443 -4.53 -26.37 -3.79
N VAL A 444 -4.42 -27.65 -3.44
CA VAL A 444 -3.21 -28.46 -3.68
C VAL A 444 -2.89 -28.54 -5.16
N GLU A 445 -3.89 -28.81 -6.01
CA GLU A 445 -3.73 -28.82 -7.46
C GLU A 445 -3.29 -27.44 -7.99
N SER A 446 -3.87 -26.37 -7.46
CA SER A 446 -3.50 -25.00 -7.82
C SER A 446 -2.05 -24.69 -7.44
N ILE A 447 -1.63 -25.01 -6.22
CA ILE A 447 -0.25 -24.81 -5.75
C ILE A 447 0.72 -25.65 -6.57
N LEU A 448 0.40 -26.90 -6.87
CA LEU A 448 1.24 -27.79 -7.67
C LEU A 448 1.51 -27.21 -9.04
N ASN A 449 0.47 -26.77 -9.75
CA ASN A 449 0.61 -26.18 -11.08
C ASN A 449 1.44 -24.88 -11.06
N ARG A 450 1.38 -24.12 -9.97
CA ARG A 450 2.16 -22.88 -9.79
C ARG A 450 3.58 -23.13 -9.31
N ALA A 451 3.81 -24.21 -8.57
CA ALA A 451 5.12 -24.62 -8.12
C ALA A 451 5.90 -25.31 -9.23
N ALA A 452 5.27 -25.76 -10.31
CA ALA A 452 5.96 -26.34 -11.47
C ALA A 452 6.84 -25.31 -12.19
N TYR A 453 7.98 -25.79 -12.68
CA TYR A 453 8.81 -24.99 -13.58
C TYR A 453 8.02 -24.65 -14.85
N PRO A 454 8.31 -23.52 -15.51
CA PRO A 454 7.78 -23.24 -16.85
C PRO A 454 8.06 -24.41 -17.80
N SER A 455 7.14 -24.73 -18.71
CA SER A 455 7.32 -25.87 -19.65
C SER A 455 8.46 -25.65 -20.66
N SER A 456 8.97 -24.42 -20.77
CA SER A 456 10.15 -24.07 -21.54
C SER A 456 11.43 -23.97 -20.70
N PHE A 457 11.37 -24.34 -19.42
CA PHE A 457 12.48 -24.15 -18.49
C PHE A 457 13.67 -25.05 -18.83
N ILE A 458 14.83 -24.43 -19.08
CA ILE A 458 16.11 -25.12 -19.29
C ILE A 458 17.05 -24.81 -18.13
N SER A 459 17.17 -23.52 -17.80
CA SER A 459 17.99 -23.01 -16.72
C SER A 459 17.46 -21.65 -16.27
N TRP A 460 17.82 -21.23 -15.05
CA TRP A 460 17.49 -19.89 -14.56
C TRP A 460 18.22 -18.76 -15.31
N ASP A 461 19.28 -19.06 -16.07
CA ASP A 461 19.97 -18.08 -16.91
C ASP A 461 19.21 -17.82 -18.23
N ASP A 462 18.36 -18.77 -18.65
CA ASP A 462 17.57 -18.70 -19.90
C ASP A 462 16.10 -18.32 -19.65
N GLU A 463 15.64 -18.34 -18.40
CA GLU A 463 14.26 -18.01 -18.01
C GLU A 463 14.06 -16.48 -17.96
N LEU A 464 13.01 -16.00 -18.63
CA LEU A 464 12.75 -14.55 -18.79
C LEU A 464 11.45 -14.11 -18.13
N ASP A 465 10.50 -15.03 -17.93
CA ASP A 465 9.15 -14.69 -17.46
C ASP A 465 9.03 -14.79 -15.93
N VAL A 466 9.93 -15.55 -15.29
CA VAL A 466 9.89 -15.80 -13.84
C VAL A 466 11.26 -15.60 -13.21
N GLU A 467 11.35 -14.69 -12.25
CA GLU A 467 12.55 -14.55 -11.43
C GLU A 467 12.72 -15.73 -10.47
N LYS A 468 13.94 -16.27 -10.40
CA LYS A 468 14.28 -17.38 -9.49
C LYS A 468 13.90 -17.10 -8.04
N SER A 469 14.16 -15.87 -7.55
CA SER A 469 13.85 -15.49 -6.17
C SER A 469 12.36 -15.58 -5.87
N ASP A 470 11.52 -15.16 -6.80
CA ASP A 470 10.07 -15.15 -6.64
C ASP A 470 9.50 -16.57 -6.66
N PHE A 471 10.03 -17.43 -7.54
CA PHE A 471 9.67 -18.84 -7.59
C PHE A 471 10.10 -19.60 -6.32
N ASP A 472 11.34 -19.40 -5.87
CA ASP A 472 11.86 -20.02 -4.65
C ASP A 472 11.05 -19.57 -3.42
N GLU A 473 10.69 -18.28 -3.36
CA GLU A 473 9.85 -17.73 -2.29
C GLU A 473 8.42 -18.28 -2.32
N PHE A 474 7.81 -18.39 -3.50
CA PHE A 474 6.49 -19.00 -3.66
C PHE A 474 6.47 -20.46 -3.18
N ARG A 475 7.44 -21.28 -3.60
CA ARG A 475 7.59 -22.66 -3.12
C ARG A 475 7.76 -22.69 -1.60
N ARG A 476 8.64 -21.85 -1.05
CA ARG A 476 8.90 -21.78 0.39
C ARG A 476 7.62 -21.52 1.19
N LEU A 477 6.82 -20.53 0.79
CA LEU A 477 5.55 -20.18 1.47
C LEU A 477 4.48 -21.26 1.26
N SER A 478 4.42 -21.85 0.07
CA SER A 478 3.46 -22.89 -0.27
C SER A 478 3.69 -24.20 0.51
N ALA A 479 4.94 -24.51 0.87
CA ALA A 479 5.27 -25.71 1.66
C ALA A 479 4.49 -25.77 2.99
N ASP A 480 4.37 -24.63 3.69
CA ASP A 480 3.60 -24.56 4.95
C ASP A 480 2.10 -24.76 4.70
N VAL A 481 1.56 -24.19 3.61
CA VAL A 481 0.16 -24.41 3.21
C VAL A 481 -0.11 -25.88 2.90
N LEU A 482 0.80 -26.54 2.18
CA LEU A 482 0.70 -27.96 1.83
C LEU A 482 0.73 -28.87 3.06
N VAL A 483 1.53 -28.54 4.08
CA VAL A 483 1.53 -29.28 5.35
C VAL A 483 0.16 -29.21 6.01
N GLY A 484 -0.48 -28.04 6.07
CA GLY A 484 -1.84 -27.90 6.59
C GLY A 484 -2.88 -28.63 5.76
N ALA A 485 -2.76 -28.57 4.43
CA ALA A 485 -3.62 -29.33 3.51
C ALA A 485 -3.50 -30.83 3.76
N TYR A 486 -2.29 -31.36 3.96
CA TYR A 486 -2.07 -32.76 4.35
C TYR A 486 -2.73 -33.10 5.69
N PHE A 487 -2.72 -32.19 6.66
CA PHE A 487 -3.41 -32.42 7.93
C PHE A 487 -4.92 -32.56 7.77
N LEU A 488 -5.52 -31.93 6.76
CA LEU A 488 -6.95 -32.04 6.47
C LEU A 488 -7.26 -33.26 5.59
N LEU A 489 -6.54 -33.41 4.48
CA LEU A 489 -6.83 -34.37 3.41
C LEU A 489 -6.26 -35.78 3.64
N ARG A 490 -5.23 -35.92 4.47
CA ARG A 490 -4.64 -37.22 4.84
C ARG A 490 -4.18 -38.05 3.64
N SER A 491 -4.74 -39.25 3.46
CA SER A 491 -4.43 -40.15 2.34
C SER A 491 -4.75 -39.50 1.01
N ASP A 492 -5.83 -38.74 0.95
CA ASP A 492 -6.37 -38.17 -0.29
C ASP A 492 -5.39 -37.14 -0.86
N TYR A 493 -4.61 -36.47 -0.01
CA TYR A 493 -3.48 -35.61 -0.43
C TYR A 493 -2.42 -36.39 -1.19
N LEU A 494 -1.99 -37.53 -0.64
CA LEU A 494 -0.92 -38.34 -1.24
C LEU A 494 -1.40 -39.05 -2.49
N GLU A 495 -2.65 -39.52 -2.50
CA GLU A 495 -3.29 -40.11 -3.67
C GLU A 495 -3.38 -39.09 -4.81
N CYS A 496 -3.90 -37.89 -4.53
CA CYS A 496 -3.98 -36.78 -5.47
C CYS A 496 -2.61 -36.50 -6.13
N LEU A 497 -1.57 -36.26 -5.34
CA LEU A 497 -0.22 -36.01 -5.86
C LEU A 497 0.37 -37.19 -6.61
N SER A 498 0.06 -38.42 -6.20
CA SER A 498 0.58 -39.62 -6.86
C SER A 498 0.00 -39.81 -8.25
N ASN A 499 -1.27 -39.45 -8.44
CA ASN A 499 -1.92 -39.51 -9.75
C ASN A 499 -1.21 -38.60 -10.75
N PHE A 500 -0.80 -37.39 -10.33
CA PHE A 500 0.05 -36.54 -11.18
C PHE A 500 1.34 -37.24 -11.56
N VAL A 501 2.06 -37.86 -10.62
CA VAL A 501 3.33 -38.55 -10.94
C VAL A 501 3.13 -39.74 -11.91
N PHE A 502 2.00 -40.45 -11.86
CA PHE A 502 1.76 -41.64 -12.67
C PHE A 502 1.07 -41.40 -14.01
N GLU A 503 0.25 -40.36 -14.13
CA GLU A 503 -0.52 -40.08 -15.34
C GLU A 503 0.22 -39.17 -16.34
N ILE A 504 1.34 -38.58 -15.93
CA ILE A 504 2.11 -37.65 -16.76
C ILE A 504 2.76 -38.36 -17.94
N GLU A 505 2.56 -37.78 -19.13
CA GLU A 505 3.30 -38.14 -20.34
C GLU A 505 4.79 -37.78 -20.17
N THR A 506 5.70 -38.50 -20.84
CA THR A 506 7.16 -38.30 -20.70
C THR A 506 7.68 -36.86 -20.89
N THR A 507 6.85 -35.95 -21.41
CA THR A 507 7.20 -34.56 -21.70
C THR A 507 6.96 -33.58 -20.55
N ASP A 508 6.14 -33.91 -19.54
CA ASP A 508 5.71 -32.92 -18.52
C ASP A 508 6.43 -33.14 -17.18
N TRP A 509 7.76 -33.25 -17.23
CA TRP A 509 8.59 -33.54 -16.06
C TRP A 509 8.48 -32.46 -14.97
N GLU A 510 8.13 -31.23 -15.33
CA GLU A 510 7.97 -30.09 -14.44
C GLU A 510 6.82 -30.31 -13.45
N ILE A 511 5.72 -30.89 -13.92
CA ILE A 511 4.55 -31.22 -13.09
C ILE A 511 4.88 -32.39 -12.17
N ALA A 512 5.59 -33.41 -12.68
CA ALA A 512 6.03 -34.55 -11.89
C ALA A 512 7.00 -34.11 -10.78
N GLU A 513 7.94 -33.21 -11.10
CA GLU A 513 8.85 -32.63 -10.13
C GLU A 513 8.10 -31.82 -9.06
N ALA A 514 7.13 -30.99 -9.45
CA ALA A 514 6.32 -30.21 -8.50
C ALA A 514 5.49 -31.11 -7.56
N ALA A 515 4.95 -32.22 -8.09
CA ALA A 515 4.24 -33.21 -7.30
C ALA A 515 5.17 -33.88 -6.26
N LEU A 516 6.37 -34.30 -6.68
CA LEU A 516 7.38 -34.88 -5.79
C LEU A 516 7.89 -33.87 -4.76
N TRP A 517 8.09 -32.62 -5.16
CA TRP A 517 8.42 -31.51 -4.27
C TRP A 517 7.32 -31.32 -3.20
N SER A 518 6.06 -31.33 -3.60
CA SER A 518 4.91 -31.21 -2.70
C SER A 518 4.82 -32.39 -1.72
N MET A 519 5.03 -33.62 -2.19
CA MET A 519 5.12 -34.80 -1.32
C MET A 519 6.27 -34.69 -0.32
N ASN A 520 7.42 -34.18 -0.76
CA ASN A 520 8.58 -33.97 0.09
C ASN A 520 8.32 -32.91 1.18
N ALA A 521 7.54 -31.87 0.88
CA ALA A 521 7.16 -30.84 1.85
C ALA A 521 6.45 -31.41 3.08
N VAL A 522 5.67 -32.49 2.92
CA VAL A 522 4.88 -33.12 4.01
C VAL A 522 5.48 -34.44 4.51
N ALA A 523 6.63 -34.85 3.97
CA ALA A 523 7.19 -36.19 4.21
C ALA A 523 7.50 -36.44 5.70
N ARG A 524 7.94 -35.41 6.43
CA ARG A 524 8.26 -35.51 7.86
C ARG A 524 7.01 -35.84 8.67
N GLU A 525 5.91 -35.14 8.43
CA GLU A 525 4.63 -35.26 9.11
C GLU A 525 3.98 -36.61 8.78
N ALA A 526 4.02 -37.01 7.50
CA ALA A 526 3.53 -38.30 7.05
C ALA A 526 4.31 -39.46 7.70
N CYS A 527 5.65 -39.40 7.71
CA CYS A 527 6.49 -40.41 8.36
C CYS A 527 6.25 -40.48 9.87
N ALA A 528 6.11 -39.34 10.55
CA ALA A 528 5.83 -39.29 11.97
C ALA A 528 4.50 -39.97 12.32
N ARG A 529 3.48 -39.76 11.47
CA ARG A 529 2.17 -40.41 11.60
C ARG A 529 2.27 -41.92 11.44
N VAL A 530 2.94 -42.41 10.40
CA VAL A 530 3.17 -43.85 10.18
C VAL A 530 3.88 -44.50 11.38
N LYS A 531 4.95 -43.86 11.89
CA LYS A 531 5.69 -44.34 13.06
C LYS A 531 4.81 -44.39 14.32
N SER A 532 3.96 -43.38 14.52
CA SER A 532 3.03 -43.33 15.66
C SER A 532 2.06 -44.52 15.67
N VAL A 533 1.50 -44.86 14.51
CA VAL A 533 0.58 -46.00 14.34
C VAL A 533 1.29 -47.33 14.58
N SER A 534 2.47 -47.51 13.97
CA SER A 534 3.30 -48.71 14.15
C SER A 534 3.67 -48.93 15.63
N ASN A 535 4.10 -47.88 16.32
CA ASN A 535 4.46 -47.94 17.73
C ASN A 535 3.26 -48.23 18.64
N ALA A 536 2.08 -47.68 18.34
CA ALA A 536 0.88 -47.93 19.10
C ALA A 536 0.43 -49.40 18.97
N ALA A 537 0.42 -49.91 17.73
CA ALA A 537 0.13 -51.31 17.44
C ALA A 537 1.11 -52.26 18.15
N HIS A 538 2.42 -51.93 18.15
CA HIS A 538 3.42 -52.74 18.84
C HIS A 538 3.24 -52.79 20.36
N ASN A 539 2.80 -51.68 20.97
CA ASN A 539 2.63 -51.57 22.43
C ASN A 539 1.24 -51.99 22.92
N GLY A 540 0.35 -52.46 22.03
CA GLY A 540 -1.05 -52.75 22.38
C GLY A 540 -1.82 -51.54 22.90
N ARG A 541 -1.43 -50.32 22.49
CA ARG A 541 -2.10 -49.07 22.86
C ARG A 541 -2.87 -48.54 21.65
N GLU A 542 -4.00 -47.89 21.88
CA GLU A 542 -4.66 -47.13 20.83
C GLU A 542 -3.81 -45.90 20.50
N SER A 543 -3.48 -45.73 19.21
CA SER A 543 -2.89 -44.48 18.75
C SER A 543 -3.95 -43.39 18.84
N PRO A 544 -3.64 -42.18 19.33
CA PRO A 544 -4.54 -41.02 19.19
C PRO A 544 -4.80 -40.67 17.70
N VAL A 545 -4.09 -41.32 16.77
CA VAL A 545 -4.17 -41.16 15.32
C VAL A 545 -4.64 -42.45 14.63
N SER A 546 -5.19 -43.42 15.37
CA SER A 546 -5.39 -44.81 14.90
C SER A 546 -6.40 -44.97 13.77
N ALA A 547 -7.46 -44.15 13.73
CA ALA A 547 -8.52 -44.29 12.74
C ALA A 547 -8.02 -44.07 11.30
N ASP A 548 -7.26 -42.98 11.07
CA ASP A 548 -6.79 -42.61 9.72
C ASP A 548 -5.35 -43.05 9.46
N GLY A 549 -4.63 -43.45 10.51
CA GLY A 549 -3.25 -43.87 10.44
C GLY A 549 -3.04 -45.07 9.53
N ASN A 550 -3.95 -46.06 9.60
CA ASN A 550 -3.91 -47.23 8.73
C ASN A 550 -4.17 -46.86 7.26
N THR A 551 -5.12 -45.95 6.99
CA THR A 551 -5.40 -45.44 5.64
C THR A 551 -4.18 -44.71 5.06
N THR A 552 -3.50 -43.89 5.88
CA THR A 552 -2.26 -43.22 5.48
C THR A 552 -1.15 -44.22 5.14
N VAL A 553 -0.98 -45.26 5.96
CA VAL A 553 0.00 -46.33 5.72
C VAL A 553 -0.31 -47.08 4.42
N LEU A 554 -1.58 -47.44 4.19
CA LEU A 554 -2.01 -48.11 2.97
C LEU A 554 -1.77 -47.23 1.74
N GLY A 555 -2.18 -45.97 1.78
CA GLY A 555 -1.95 -45.00 0.70
C GLY A 555 -0.46 -44.84 0.38
N LEU A 556 0.39 -44.61 1.39
CA LEU A 556 1.85 -44.52 1.19
C LEU A 556 2.44 -45.81 0.61
N THR A 557 1.97 -46.97 1.07
CA THR A 557 2.47 -48.26 0.58
C THR A 557 2.09 -48.46 -0.88
N GLU A 558 0.86 -48.09 -1.27
CA GLU A 558 0.41 -48.22 -2.65
C GLU A 558 1.14 -47.23 -3.57
N VAL A 559 1.30 -45.97 -3.15
CA VAL A 559 2.11 -44.98 -3.89
C VAL A 559 3.55 -45.46 -4.07
N LEU A 560 4.20 -45.94 -3.01
CA LEU A 560 5.57 -46.48 -3.10
C LEU A 560 5.65 -47.71 -4.00
N LYS A 561 4.69 -48.62 -3.92
CA LYS A 561 4.64 -49.81 -4.76
C LYS A 561 4.52 -49.43 -6.23
N ASN A 562 3.66 -48.46 -6.56
CA ASN A 562 3.46 -47.96 -7.91
C ASN A 562 4.72 -47.25 -8.44
N LEU A 563 5.39 -46.43 -7.62
CA LEU A 563 6.67 -45.80 -7.95
C LEU A 563 7.77 -46.84 -8.22
N LEU A 564 7.87 -47.87 -7.36
CA LEU A 564 8.90 -48.91 -7.46
C LEU A 564 8.63 -49.92 -8.57
N SER A 565 7.38 -50.15 -8.94
CA SER A 565 7.03 -51.01 -10.08
C SER A 565 7.43 -50.42 -11.43
N GLY A 566 7.99 -49.20 -11.43
CA GLY A 566 8.41 -48.50 -12.64
C GLY A 566 7.20 -48.33 -13.53
N GLY A 567 6.22 -47.53 -13.06
CA GLY A 567 5.07 -47.10 -13.85
C GLY A 567 5.56 -46.91 -15.28
N THR A 568 5.03 -47.73 -16.19
CA THR A 568 5.50 -47.80 -17.57
C THR A 568 5.24 -46.45 -18.22
N ALA A 569 6.20 -45.55 -18.10
CA ALA A 569 6.28 -44.31 -18.84
C ALA A 569 6.55 -44.61 -20.33
#